data_AF-A0A6C0FXZ3-F1
#
_entry.id   AF-A0A6C0FXZ3-F1
#
_cell.length_a   1.000
_cell.length_b   1.000
_cell.length_c   1.000
_cell.angle_alpha   90.00
_cell.angle_beta   90.00
_cell.angle_gamma   90.00
#
_symmetry.space_group_name_H-M   'P 1'
#
loop_
_entity.id
_entity.type
_entity.pdbx_description
1 polymer ?
#
loop_
_entity_poly.entity_id
_entity_poly.type
_entity_poly.pdbx_seq_one_letter_code
_entity_poly.pdbx_strand_id
1 'polypeptide(L)'
;MTYGKLVTRMIFLSVALCLLTSCYKGGMQRPVSPLDPEEAGKWQAVNSYYRLTDLHAKGFTGSGVHVAIVTFDTFERSDIELFSQQFNLPKPEIRVIPVVGGAIHQGAAANGHVESTLDIDVVHAAAPDAALDVYSVPPAVPFSHVLQQIMDDGQARIVTFSWGRAPDPRDDKLVYDIIEEMGKRGTTVFAYTGDIGPSLDNSHIASPSYLPNVVAVGGTVLTVDSASKAVAEQEWPLSVGGWSVAYPSPAY
;
A
#
# COMPACT_ATOMS: atom_id res chain seq x y z
N MET A 1 15.82 7.50 40.07
CA MET A 1 14.46 6.92 39.94
C MET A 1 14.05 7.04 38.49
N THR A 2 13.80 5.90 37.87
CA THR A 2 13.62 5.66 36.43
C THR A 2 12.14 5.36 36.20
N TYR A 3 11.48 6.05 35.25
CA TYR A 3 10.25 5.67 34.53
C TYR A 3 10.09 6.73 33.42
N GLY A 4 9.85 6.46 32.14
CA GLY A 4 9.60 5.21 31.44
C GLY A 4 8.85 5.52 30.13
N LYS A 5 9.51 5.23 29.00
CA LYS A 5 8.99 4.66 27.74
C LYS A 5 8.01 5.39 26.80
N LEU A 6 8.41 5.24 25.51
CA LEU A 6 7.66 5.07 24.26
C LEU A 6 6.83 6.25 23.73
N VAL A 7 7.40 6.91 22.71
CA VAL A 7 6.62 7.38 21.55
C VAL A 7 7.20 6.67 20.33
N THR A 8 6.59 5.55 19.95
CA THR A 8 6.87 4.84 18.71
C THR A 8 6.26 5.65 17.57
N ARG A 9 7.09 6.29 16.75
CA ARG A 9 6.65 6.88 15.48
C ARG A 9 6.79 5.82 14.40
N MET A 10 5.67 5.20 14.01
CA MET A 10 5.59 4.42 12.77
C MET A 10 5.39 5.40 11.62
N ILE A 11 6.28 5.34 10.64
CA ILE A 11 6.16 6.05 9.36
C ILE A 11 5.53 5.06 8.39
N PHE A 12 4.41 5.43 7.78
CA PHE A 12 3.74 4.66 6.75
C PHE A 12 3.94 5.35 5.42
N LEU A 13 4.29 4.56 4.40
CA LEU A 13 4.45 5.01 3.03
C LEU A 13 3.71 4.01 2.14
N SER A 14 2.52 4.37 1.68
CA SER A 14 1.98 3.82 0.44
C SER A 14 2.35 4.82 -0.64
N VAL A 15 3.44 4.57 -1.37
CA VAL A 15 3.73 5.35 -2.57
C VAL A 15 2.84 4.78 -3.67
N ALA A 16 1.72 5.43 -3.92
CA ALA A 16 1.01 5.25 -5.18
C ALA A 16 1.88 5.90 -6.28
N LEU A 17 2.79 5.13 -6.86
CA LEU A 17 3.51 5.55 -8.07
C LEU A 17 2.78 4.94 -9.28
N CYS A 18 1.68 5.57 -9.69
CA CYS A 18 1.06 5.23 -10.97
C CYS A 18 1.91 5.85 -12.10
N LEU A 19 2.74 5.03 -12.75
CA LEU A 19 3.38 5.37 -14.02
C LEU A 19 2.32 5.43 -15.12
N LEU A 20 1.74 6.60 -15.34
CA LEU A 20 0.99 6.85 -16.56
C LEU A 20 1.96 7.11 -17.73
N THR A 21 1.90 6.17 -18.68
CA THR A 21 2.20 6.29 -20.11
C THR A 21 3.66 6.26 -20.58
N SER A 22 4.06 5.10 -21.11
CA SER A 22 4.69 5.07 -22.44
C SER A 22 4.15 3.91 -23.26
N CYS A 23 3.60 4.24 -24.42
CA CYS A 23 3.03 3.34 -25.40
C CYS A 23 4.01 2.22 -25.81
N TYR A 24 3.71 0.95 -25.55
CA TYR A 24 4.41 -0.16 -26.20
C TYR A 24 3.59 -0.68 -27.38
N LYS A 25 4.02 -0.32 -28.59
CA LYS A 25 3.62 -1.00 -29.83
C LYS A 25 4.39 -2.32 -29.92
N GLY A 26 3.65 -3.43 -29.92
CA GLY A 26 3.97 -4.66 -30.65
C GLY A 26 5.26 -5.39 -30.27
N GLY A 27 5.12 -6.41 -29.42
CA GLY A 27 6.10 -7.48 -29.27
C GLY A 27 5.90 -8.23 -27.96
N MET A 28 5.68 -9.55 -28.02
CA MET A 28 5.68 -10.42 -26.84
C MET A 28 7.08 -10.40 -26.18
N GLN A 29 7.28 -9.50 -25.22
CA GLN A 29 8.35 -9.58 -24.24
C GLN A 29 7.73 -9.81 -22.86
N ARG A 30 8.32 -10.71 -22.08
CA ARG A 30 7.88 -10.99 -20.70
C ARG A 30 7.81 -9.66 -19.95
N PRO A 31 6.75 -9.39 -19.16
CA PRO A 31 6.73 -8.20 -18.34
C PRO A 31 7.97 -8.24 -17.45
N VAL A 32 8.78 -7.19 -17.53
CA VAL A 32 9.89 -6.97 -16.61
C VAL A 32 9.28 -6.84 -15.22
N SER A 33 9.95 -7.34 -14.17
CA SER A 33 9.63 -6.93 -12.80
C SER A 33 9.41 -5.41 -12.80
N PRO A 34 8.36 -4.89 -12.14
CA PRO A 34 7.91 -3.51 -12.34
C PRO A 34 8.99 -2.45 -12.12
N LEU A 35 10.11 -2.83 -11.48
CA LEU A 35 11.20 -1.94 -11.13
C LEU A 35 12.49 -2.39 -11.85
N ASP A 36 12.81 -1.72 -12.95
CA ASP A 36 14.09 -1.89 -13.65
C ASP A 36 15.28 -1.33 -12.81
N PRO A 37 16.54 -1.51 -13.23
CA PRO A 37 17.69 -0.98 -12.50
C PRO A 37 17.71 0.55 -12.31
N GLU A 38 17.02 1.32 -13.17
CA GLU A 38 16.89 2.78 -13.02
C GLU A 38 15.90 3.10 -11.90
N GLU A 39 14.77 2.41 -11.86
CA GLU A 39 13.81 2.46 -10.75
C GLU A 39 14.44 2.06 -9.42
N ALA A 40 15.44 1.17 -9.42
CA ALA A 40 16.12 0.76 -8.20
C ALA A 40 16.85 1.90 -7.47
N GLY A 41 17.45 2.82 -8.22
CA GLY A 41 18.04 4.03 -7.64
C GLY A 41 17.01 4.95 -7.01
N LYS A 42 15.79 5.01 -7.58
CA LYS A 42 14.68 5.83 -7.07
C LYS A 42 14.16 5.28 -5.73
N TRP A 43 13.96 3.97 -5.62
CA TRP A 43 13.54 3.33 -4.36
C TRP A 43 14.58 3.46 -3.24
N GLN A 44 15.87 3.36 -3.57
CA GLN A 44 16.93 3.61 -2.58
C GLN A 44 16.90 5.07 -2.08
N ALA A 45 16.61 6.03 -2.96
CA ALA A 45 16.46 7.43 -2.57
C ALA A 45 15.24 7.64 -1.66
N VAL A 46 14.10 7.01 -1.95
CA VAL A 46 12.90 7.02 -1.11
C VAL A 46 13.20 6.42 0.28
N ASN A 47 13.79 5.23 0.34
CA ASN A 47 14.14 4.56 1.59
C ASN A 47 15.13 5.38 2.43
N SER A 48 16.10 6.03 1.79
CA SER A 48 17.05 6.93 2.45
C SER A 48 16.34 8.18 3.00
N TYR A 49 15.49 8.81 2.19
CA TYR A 49 14.77 10.04 2.57
C TYR A 49 13.87 9.83 3.80
N TYR A 50 13.10 8.74 3.82
CA TYR A 50 12.27 8.38 4.97
C TYR A 50 13.01 7.58 6.05
N ARG A 51 14.34 7.43 5.91
CA ARG A 51 15.24 6.78 6.89
C ARG A 51 14.90 5.32 7.20
N LEU A 52 14.32 4.61 6.25
CA LEU A 52 14.06 3.17 6.38
C LEU A 52 15.37 2.38 6.54
N THR A 53 16.43 2.77 5.83
CA THR A 53 17.75 2.14 5.98
C THR A 53 18.30 2.28 7.42
N ASP A 54 18.08 3.43 8.07
CA ASP A 54 18.48 3.64 9.47
C ASP A 54 17.69 2.74 10.44
N LEU A 55 16.42 2.46 10.12
CA LEU A 55 15.56 1.58 10.91
C LEU A 55 15.98 0.12 10.73
N HIS A 56 16.24 -0.31 9.48
CA HIS A 56 16.75 -1.65 9.17
C HIS A 56 18.11 -1.89 9.84
N ALA A 57 19.02 -0.92 9.81
CA ALA A 57 20.32 -1.01 10.49
C ALA A 57 20.21 -1.17 12.02
N LYS A 58 19.07 -0.76 12.61
CA LYS A 58 18.74 -0.97 14.03
C LYS A 58 17.95 -2.25 14.29
N GLY A 59 17.69 -3.07 13.26
CA GLY A 59 16.93 -4.31 13.35
C GLY A 59 15.40 -4.14 13.30
N PHE A 60 14.89 -2.97 12.91
CA PHE A 60 13.46 -2.76 12.70
C PHE A 60 13.08 -3.11 11.26
N THR A 61 12.87 -4.39 10.98
CA THR A 61 12.63 -4.94 9.64
C THR A 61 11.21 -5.47 9.44
N GLY A 62 10.34 -5.31 10.43
CA GLY A 62 8.97 -5.89 10.41
C GLY A 62 8.88 -7.33 10.90
N SER A 63 9.98 -7.91 11.41
CA SER A 63 9.97 -9.26 11.97
C SER A 63 8.85 -9.48 12.99
N GLY A 64 8.05 -10.53 12.77
CA GLY A 64 6.90 -10.88 13.61
C GLY A 64 5.64 -10.03 13.37
N VAL A 65 5.64 -9.15 12.37
CA VAL A 65 4.46 -8.37 11.95
C VAL A 65 3.86 -9.02 10.71
N HIS A 66 2.54 -9.21 10.74
CA HIS A 66 1.75 -9.54 9.56
C HIS A 66 1.17 -8.28 8.94
N VAL A 67 1.38 -8.12 7.64
CA VAL A 67 0.78 -7.05 6.82
C VAL A 67 -0.23 -7.68 5.87
N ALA A 68 -1.50 -7.31 6.02
CA ALA A 68 -2.53 -7.65 5.05
C ALA A 68 -2.45 -6.68 3.86
N ILE A 69 -2.24 -7.22 2.68
CA ILE A 69 -2.21 -6.47 1.42
C ILE A 69 -3.47 -6.87 0.64
N VAL A 70 -4.35 -5.92 0.36
CA VAL A 70 -5.56 -6.20 -0.41
C VAL A 70 -5.31 -5.94 -1.89
N THR A 71 -5.58 -6.94 -2.72
CA THR A 71 -5.50 -6.82 -4.18
C THR A 71 -6.80 -7.30 -4.83
N PHE A 72 -7.22 -6.58 -5.88
CA PHE A 72 -8.33 -6.96 -6.75
C PHE A 72 -7.89 -7.57 -8.08
N ASP A 73 -6.62 -7.95 -8.17
CA ASP A 73 -6.03 -8.66 -9.30
C ASP A 73 -5.07 -9.75 -8.75
N THR A 74 -4.09 -10.13 -9.56
CA THR A 74 -3.15 -11.22 -9.29
C THR A 74 -1.71 -10.75 -9.49
N PHE A 75 -0.74 -11.55 -9.07
CA PHE A 75 0.68 -11.25 -9.26
C PHE A 75 1.45 -12.56 -9.45
N GLU A 76 2.63 -12.47 -10.06
CA GLU A 76 3.53 -13.61 -10.24
C GLU A 76 4.57 -13.58 -9.13
N ARG A 77 4.63 -14.64 -8.32
CA ARG A 77 5.60 -14.72 -7.21
C ARG A 77 7.05 -14.57 -7.69
N SER A 78 7.35 -15.01 -8.91
CA SER A 78 8.68 -14.86 -9.50
C SER A 78 9.11 -13.41 -9.67
N ASP A 79 8.15 -12.49 -9.87
CA ASP A 79 8.46 -11.07 -10.03
C ASP A 79 8.92 -10.48 -8.69
N ILE A 80 8.23 -10.84 -7.59
CA ILE A 80 8.63 -10.42 -6.23
C ILE A 80 9.96 -11.03 -5.80
N GLU A 81 10.21 -12.31 -6.16
CA GLU A 81 11.50 -12.95 -5.89
C GLU A 81 12.64 -12.31 -6.69
N LEU A 82 12.38 -11.87 -7.93
CA LEU A 82 13.34 -11.14 -8.75
C LEU A 82 13.60 -9.74 -8.16
N PHE A 83 12.56 -9.01 -7.76
CA PHE A 83 12.68 -7.75 -7.05
C PHE A 83 13.55 -7.91 -5.79
N SER A 84 13.27 -8.92 -4.97
CA SER A 84 14.04 -9.17 -3.75
C SER A 84 15.53 -9.38 -4.03
N GLN A 85 15.88 -10.11 -5.10
CA GLN A 85 17.27 -10.29 -5.52
C GLN A 85 17.91 -8.99 -6.02
N GLN A 86 17.21 -8.21 -6.83
CA GLN A 86 17.73 -6.95 -7.38
C GLN A 86 18.05 -5.93 -6.28
N PHE A 87 17.27 -5.93 -5.20
CA PHE A 87 17.40 -4.98 -4.09
C PHE A 87 18.12 -5.52 -2.87
N ASN A 88 18.68 -6.73 -2.96
CA ASN A 88 19.35 -7.42 -1.85
C ASN A 88 18.46 -7.56 -0.59
N LEU A 89 17.17 -7.79 -0.80
CA LEU A 89 16.21 -8.09 0.25
C LEU A 89 16.20 -9.60 0.53
N PRO A 90 15.80 -10.03 1.74
CA PRO A 90 15.55 -11.44 2.02
C PRO A 90 14.43 -11.98 1.12
N LYS A 91 14.35 -13.31 1.04
CA LYS A 91 13.24 -13.97 0.34
C LYS A 91 11.91 -13.57 1.02
N PRO A 92 10.89 -13.14 0.26
CA PRO A 92 9.64 -12.66 0.83
C PRO A 92 8.81 -13.81 1.41
N GLU A 93 8.24 -13.61 2.60
CA GLU A 93 7.27 -14.53 3.21
C GLU A 93 5.85 -14.14 2.79
N ILE A 94 5.38 -14.68 1.66
CA ILE A 94 4.07 -14.34 1.09
C ILE A 94 3.09 -15.51 1.24
N ARG A 95 1.93 -15.24 1.82
CA ARG A 95 0.75 -16.11 1.82
C ARG A 95 -0.37 -15.46 1.01
N VAL A 96 -0.85 -16.16 -0.01
CA VAL A 96 -2.00 -15.69 -0.81
C VAL A 96 -3.28 -16.29 -0.22
N ILE A 97 -4.24 -15.42 0.09
CA ILE A 97 -5.51 -15.76 0.72
C ILE A 97 -6.64 -15.39 -0.26
N PRO A 98 -7.30 -16.37 -0.89
CA PRO A 98 -8.40 -16.09 -1.82
C PRO A 98 -9.68 -15.75 -1.05
N VAL A 99 -10.18 -14.52 -1.21
CA VAL A 99 -11.42 -14.05 -0.60
C VAL A 99 -12.56 -14.22 -1.62
N VAL A 100 -13.62 -14.95 -1.24
CA VAL A 100 -14.81 -15.16 -2.11
C VAL A 100 -14.43 -15.72 -3.50
N GLY A 101 -13.49 -16.66 -3.55
CA GLY A 101 -13.03 -17.25 -4.82
C GLY A 101 -12.12 -16.33 -5.65
N GLY A 102 -11.50 -15.33 -5.02
CA GLY A 102 -10.43 -14.53 -5.60
C GLY A 102 -9.39 -15.39 -6.29
N ALA A 103 -8.92 -14.88 -7.43
CA ALA A 103 -8.07 -15.67 -8.30
C ALA A 103 -6.68 -15.84 -7.69
N ILE A 104 -6.23 -17.09 -7.59
CA ILE A 104 -4.82 -17.40 -7.52
C ILE A 104 -4.40 -17.65 -8.97
N HIS A 105 -4.15 -16.61 -9.78
CA HIS A 105 -3.81 -16.86 -11.18
C HIS A 105 -2.40 -17.43 -11.32
N GLN A 106 -2.34 -18.51 -12.11
CA GLN A 106 -1.22 -18.91 -12.96
C GLN A 106 -1.54 -18.42 -14.39
N GLY A 107 -1.50 -17.10 -14.66
CA GLY A 107 -2.02 -16.54 -15.90
C GLY A 107 -1.57 -15.11 -16.18
N ALA A 108 -1.56 -14.73 -17.46
CA ALA A 108 -0.92 -13.50 -17.94
C ALA A 108 -1.48 -12.23 -17.29
N ALA A 109 -0.55 -11.40 -16.80
CA ALA A 109 -0.76 -10.08 -16.23
C ALA A 109 -1.81 -9.24 -16.98
N ALA A 110 -2.90 -8.88 -16.30
CA ALA A 110 -3.74 -7.75 -16.68
C ALA A 110 -3.15 -6.44 -16.13
N ASN A 111 -3.78 -5.29 -16.38
CA ASN A 111 -3.27 -4.00 -15.88
C ASN A 111 -3.13 -3.95 -14.34
N GLY A 112 -3.99 -4.67 -13.59
CA GLY A 112 -3.92 -4.71 -12.13
C GLY A 112 -2.81 -5.62 -11.57
N HIS A 113 -2.16 -6.43 -12.42
CA HIS A 113 -0.97 -7.19 -12.04
C HIS A 113 0.18 -6.28 -11.64
N VAL A 114 0.33 -5.17 -12.36
CA VAL A 114 1.38 -4.18 -12.07
C VAL A 114 1.16 -3.57 -10.69
N GLU A 115 -0.07 -3.18 -10.37
CA GLU A 115 -0.43 -2.63 -9.05
C GLU A 115 -0.25 -3.66 -7.93
N SER A 116 -0.74 -4.89 -8.13
CA SER A 116 -0.60 -5.96 -7.13
C SER A 116 0.85 -6.31 -6.83
N THR A 117 1.69 -6.31 -7.87
CA THR A 117 3.13 -6.56 -7.72
C THR A 117 3.80 -5.38 -7.00
N LEU A 118 3.46 -4.15 -7.39
CA LEU A 118 3.96 -2.92 -6.75
C LEU A 118 3.61 -2.88 -5.25
N ASP A 119 2.35 -3.16 -4.89
CA ASP A 119 1.88 -3.21 -3.50
C ASP A 119 2.76 -4.13 -2.63
N ILE A 120 3.07 -5.32 -3.16
CA ILE A 120 3.86 -6.32 -2.45
C ILE A 120 5.33 -5.90 -2.39
N ASP A 121 5.91 -5.43 -3.50
CA ASP A 121 7.31 -5.00 -3.58
C ASP A 121 7.60 -3.85 -2.62
N VAL A 122 6.72 -2.84 -2.55
CA VAL A 122 6.89 -1.67 -1.67
C VAL A 122 6.81 -2.07 -0.20
N VAL A 123 5.82 -2.88 0.18
CA VAL A 123 5.70 -3.38 1.56
C VAL A 123 6.90 -4.24 1.92
N HIS A 124 7.33 -5.14 1.02
CA HIS A 124 8.51 -5.99 1.24
C HIS A 124 9.80 -5.17 1.38
N ALA A 125 9.99 -4.13 0.56
CA ALA A 125 11.15 -3.25 0.66
C ALA A 125 11.17 -2.46 1.98
N ALA A 126 9.99 -2.05 2.47
CA ALA A 126 9.88 -1.29 3.73
C ALA A 126 10.03 -2.18 4.97
N ALA A 127 9.46 -3.39 4.94
CA ALA A 127 9.40 -4.34 6.04
C ALA A 127 9.85 -5.75 5.58
N PRO A 128 11.15 -5.94 5.29
CA PRO A 128 11.65 -7.14 4.61
C PRO A 128 11.48 -8.45 5.37
N ASP A 129 11.30 -8.41 6.69
CA ASP A 129 11.08 -9.59 7.52
C ASP A 129 9.61 -9.73 7.98
N ALA A 130 8.69 -8.95 7.43
CA ALA A 130 7.26 -9.09 7.69
C ALA A 130 6.65 -10.26 6.91
N ALA A 131 5.62 -10.89 7.48
CA ALA A 131 4.78 -11.84 6.76
C ALA A 131 3.74 -11.05 5.95
N LEU A 132 3.69 -11.31 4.64
CA LEU A 132 2.82 -10.61 3.69
C LEU A 132 1.61 -11.49 3.37
N ASP A 133 0.47 -11.14 3.97
CA ASP A 133 -0.81 -11.80 3.76
C ASP A 133 -1.54 -11.09 2.62
N VAL A 134 -1.43 -11.63 1.40
CA VAL A 134 -2.03 -11.04 0.20
C VAL A 134 -3.44 -11.57 0.04
N TYR A 135 -4.43 -10.75 0.36
CA TYR A 135 -5.85 -11.05 0.18
C TYR A 135 -6.22 -10.74 -1.27
N SER A 136 -6.35 -11.79 -2.09
CA SER A 136 -6.81 -11.67 -3.47
C SER A 136 -8.32 -11.74 -3.54
N VAL A 137 -8.92 -10.75 -4.19
CA VAL A 137 -10.35 -10.48 -4.13
C VAL A 137 -10.89 -10.25 -5.55
N PRO A 138 -12.04 -10.83 -5.94
CA PRO A 138 -12.71 -10.42 -7.17
C PRO A 138 -13.14 -8.93 -7.10
N PRO A 139 -13.00 -8.13 -8.17
CA PRO A 139 -13.29 -6.68 -8.18
C PRO A 139 -14.67 -6.26 -7.68
N ALA A 140 -15.67 -7.15 -7.76
CA ALA A 140 -17.05 -6.86 -7.37
C ALA A 140 -17.34 -7.10 -5.87
N VAL A 141 -16.40 -7.63 -5.11
CA VAL A 141 -16.61 -7.93 -3.68
C VAL A 141 -16.60 -6.63 -2.86
N PRO A 142 -17.61 -6.41 -1.99
CA PRO A 142 -17.64 -5.24 -1.11
C PRO A 142 -16.44 -5.18 -0.17
N PHE A 143 -15.99 -3.97 0.18
CA PHE A 143 -14.80 -3.80 1.02
C PHE A 143 -15.03 -4.30 2.45
N SER A 144 -16.28 -4.23 2.94
CA SER A 144 -16.64 -4.79 4.24
C SER A 144 -16.40 -6.30 4.32
N HIS A 145 -16.65 -7.06 3.24
CA HIS A 145 -16.41 -8.50 3.23
C HIS A 145 -14.91 -8.83 3.30
N VAL A 146 -14.09 -8.03 2.62
CA VAL A 146 -12.62 -8.20 2.64
C VAL A 146 -12.08 -7.89 4.03
N LEU A 147 -12.44 -6.75 4.61
CA LEU A 147 -11.97 -6.34 5.93
C LEU A 147 -12.51 -7.26 7.04
N GLN A 148 -13.74 -7.77 6.91
CA GLN A 148 -14.28 -8.78 7.82
C GLN A 148 -13.43 -10.04 7.79
N GLN A 149 -13.07 -10.55 6.60
CA GLN A 149 -12.18 -11.72 6.48
C GLN A 149 -10.81 -11.47 7.13
N ILE A 150 -10.19 -10.31 6.88
CA ILE A 150 -8.90 -9.94 7.50
C ILE A 150 -9.01 -9.89 9.02
N MET A 151 -10.09 -9.30 9.55
CA MET A 151 -10.35 -9.21 10.98
C MET A 151 -10.58 -10.57 11.62
N ASP A 152 -11.26 -11.49 10.92
CA ASP A 152 -11.54 -12.84 11.40
C ASP A 152 -10.28 -13.73 11.39
N ASP A 153 -9.40 -13.58 10.40
CA ASP A 153 -8.10 -14.26 10.36
C ASP A 153 -7.17 -13.77 11.50
N GLY A 154 -7.32 -12.50 11.90
CA GLY A 154 -6.82 -11.96 13.18
C GLY A 154 -5.29 -11.85 13.31
N GLN A 155 -4.53 -12.10 12.25
CA GLN A 155 -3.06 -12.02 12.26
C GLN A 155 -2.54 -10.61 11.99
N ALA A 156 -3.20 -9.88 11.09
CA ALA A 156 -2.68 -8.64 10.53
C ALA A 156 -2.64 -7.50 11.55
N ARG A 157 -1.50 -6.81 11.65
CA ARG A 157 -1.36 -5.56 12.43
C ARG A 157 -1.51 -4.32 11.57
N ILE A 158 -1.27 -4.48 10.27
CA ILE A 158 -1.36 -3.44 9.27
C ILE A 158 -2.23 -4.01 8.15
N VAL A 159 -3.16 -3.21 7.66
CA VAL A 159 -3.85 -3.45 6.39
C VAL A 159 -3.52 -2.31 5.44
N THR A 160 -3.16 -2.62 4.21
CA THR A 160 -2.95 -1.61 3.17
C THR A 160 -3.91 -1.83 1.99
N PHE A 161 -4.55 -0.74 1.58
CA PHE A 161 -5.48 -0.64 0.45
C PHE A 161 -4.95 0.39 -0.57
N SER A 162 -4.33 -0.08 -1.65
CA SER A 162 -4.03 0.77 -2.83
C SER A 162 -5.13 0.70 -3.88
N TRP A 163 -6.30 0.23 -3.48
CA TRP A 163 -7.48 0.02 -4.32
C TRP A 163 -8.67 0.75 -3.72
N GLY A 164 -9.42 1.42 -4.57
CA GLY A 164 -10.45 2.35 -4.14
C GLY A 164 -11.63 2.33 -5.07
N ARG A 165 -12.74 2.85 -4.55
CA ARG A 165 -13.98 3.02 -5.28
C ARG A 165 -14.66 4.29 -4.83
N ALA A 166 -15.62 4.75 -5.64
CA ALA A 166 -16.53 5.80 -5.20
C ALA A 166 -17.19 5.39 -3.86
N PRO A 167 -17.41 6.34 -2.93
CA PRO A 167 -18.11 6.08 -1.69
C PRO A 167 -19.45 5.35 -1.90
N ASP A 168 -19.69 4.30 -1.13
CA ASP A 168 -20.99 3.63 -1.03
C ASP A 168 -21.41 3.67 0.43
N PRO A 169 -22.30 4.60 0.82
CA PRO A 169 -22.69 4.79 2.22
C PRO A 169 -23.18 3.53 2.93
N ARG A 170 -23.73 2.55 2.20
CA ARG A 170 -24.21 1.30 2.81
C ARG A 170 -23.07 0.39 3.22
N ASP A 171 -22.13 0.13 2.31
CA ASP A 171 -20.96 -0.71 2.58
C ASP A 171 -19.96 0.04 3.48
N ASP A 172 -19.77 1.34 3.26
CA ASP A 172 -18.81 2.17 3.99
C ASP A 172 -19.15 2.30 5.48
N LYS A 173 -20.43 2.23 5.85
CA LYS A 173 -20.83 2.15 7.26
C LYS A 173 -20.33 0.85 7.90
N LEU A 174 -20.44 -0.28 7.18
CA LEU A 174 -19.95 -1.56 7.67
C LEU A 174 -18.42 -1.58 7.73
N VAL A 175 -17.76 -1.04 6.70
CA VAL A 175 -16.30 -0.83 6.68
C VAL A 175 -15.87 -0.02 7.90
N TYR A 176 -16.52 1.11 8.18
CA TYR A 176 -16.24 1.93 9.36
C TYR A 176 -16.34 1.13 10.66
N ASP A 177 -17.46 0.43 10.87
CA ASP A 177 -17.71 -0.37 12.08
C ASP A 177 -16.66 -1.50 12.23
N ILE A 178 -16.26 -2.16 11.14
CA ILE A 178 -15.21 -3.19 11.13
C ILE A 178 -13.85 -2.60 11.48
N ILE A 179 -13.48 -1.45 10.89
CA ILE A 179 -12.18 -0.82 11.15
C ILE A 179 -12.07 -0.33 12.59
N GLU A 180 -13.17 0.14 13.21
CA GLU A 180 -13.19 0.44 14.66
C GLU A 180 -12.85 -0.81 15.50
N GLU A 181 -13.43 -1.97 15.17
CA GLU A 181 -13.14 -3.22 15.86
C GLU A 181 -11.71 -3.72 15.61
N MET A 182 -11.20 -3.56 14.39
CA MET A 182 -9.80 -3.83 14.06
C MET A 182 -8.84 -2.95 14.87
N GLY A 183 -9.16 -1.65 15.01
CA GLY A 183 -8.42 -0.71 15.84
C GLY A 183 -8.33 -1.15 17.30
N LYS A 184 -9.44 -1.64 17.87
CA LYS A 184 -9.47 -2.21 19.24
C LYS A 184 -8.60 -3.46 19.39
N ARG A 185 -8.37 -4.20 18.31
CA ARG A 185 -7.47 -5.37 18.25
C ARG A 185 -6.01 -4.99 17.94
N GLY A 186 -5.73 -3.70 17.74
CA GLY A 186 -4.40 -3.18 17.44
C GLY A 186 -3.99 -3.41 15.99
N THR A 187 -4.95 -3.36 15.07
CA THR A 187 -4.75 -3.36 13.62
C THR A 187 -5.04 -1.95 13.08
N THR A 188 -4.16 -1.42 12.24
CA THR A 188 -4.35 -0.11 11.60
C THR A 188 -4.56 -0.29 10.09
N VAL A 189 -5.53 0.44 9.53
CA VAL A 189 -5.85 0.41 8.10
C VAL A 189 -5.31 1.66 7.42
N PHE A 190 -4.55 1.45 6.34
CA PHE A 190 -4.02 2.47 5.44
C PHE A 190 -4.72 2.35 4.11
N ALA A 191 -5.08 3.50 3.53
CA ALA A 191 -5.60 3.52 2.17
C ALA A 191 -5.10 4.75 1.42
N TYR A 192 -4.73 4.53 0.15
CA TYR A 192 -4.38 5.62 -0.77
C TYR A 192 -5.56 6.60 -0.93
N THR A 193 -5.27 7.88 -1.14
CA THR A 193 -6.33 8.87 -1.36
C THR A 193 -6.85 8.87 -2.80
N GLY A 194 -6.02 8.49 -3.76
CA GLY A 194 -6.31 8.48 -5.19
C GLY A 194 -5.24 9.21 -6.02
N ASP A 195 -5.30 9.00 -7.34
CA ASP A 195 -4.31 9.39 -8.35
C ASP A 195 -4.89 10.25 -9.48
N ILE A 196 -6.00 10.95 -9.21
CA ILE A 196 -6.75 11.77 -10.18
C ILE A 196 -6.81 13.27 -9.80
N GLY A 197 -6.04 13.66 -8.78
CA GLY A 197 -5.96 15.03 -8.27
C GLY A 197 -7.20 15.46 -7.46
N PRO A 198 -7.14 16.59 -6.77
CA PRO A 198 -8.28 17.09 -6.00
C PRO A 198 -9.41 17.57 -6.92
N SER A 199 -10.65 17.54 -6.41
CA SER A 199 -11.78 18.19 -7.06
C SER A 199 -12.49 19.16 -6.10
N LEU A 200 -12.99 20.27 -6.64
CA LEU A 200 -13.63 21.32 -5.84
C LEU A 200 -14.93 20.86 -5.16
N ASP A 201 -15.56 19.82 -5.69
CA ASP A 201 -16.82 19.24 -5.22
C ASP A 201 -16.63 17.92 -4.47
N ASN A 202 -15.40 17.54 -4.13
CA ASN A 202 -15.03 16.25 -3.52
C ASN A 202 -15.44 15.00 -4.32
N SER A 203 -15.79 15.12 -5.60
CA SER A 203 -16.12 13.98 -6.45
C SER A 203 -15.00 12.93 -6.60
N HIS A 204 -13.74 13.29 -6.29
CA HIS A 204 -12.58 12.42 -6.44
C HIS A 204 -12.21 11.63 -5.17
N ILE A 205 -12.87 11.88 -4.02
CA ILE A 205 -12.57 11.12 -2.79
C ILE A 205 -12.93 9.64 -2.97
N ALA A 206 -12.14 8.75 -2.37
CA ALA A 206 -12.33 7.31 -2.48
C ALA A 206 -12.63 6.67 -1.12
N SER A 207 -13.39 5.57 -1.15
CA SER A 207 -13.46 4.61 -0.05
C SER A 207 -12.27 3.62 -0.15
N PRO A 208 -11.66 3.20 0.97
CA PRO A 208 -12.02 3.56 2.35
C PRO A 208 -11.27 4.78 2.89
N SER A 209 -10.41 5.45 2.10
CA SER A 209 -9.54 6.52 2.60
C SER A 209 -10.26 7.76 3.14
N TYR A 210 -11.48 8.05 2.67
CA TYR A 210 -12.28 9.15 3.22
C TYR A 210 -12.88 8.88 4.61
N LEU A 211 -12.79 7.63 5.11
CA LEU A 211 -13.33 7.25 6.41
C LEU A 211 -12.45 7.78 7.54
N PRO A 212 -13.03 8.33 8.63
CA PRO A 212 -12.27 9.00 9.67
C PRO A 212 -11.42 8.06 10.54
N ASN A 213 -11.59 6.74 10.43
CA ASN A 213 -10.79 5.76 11.15
C ASN A 213 -9.77 5.03 10.28
N VAL A 214 -9.55 5.54 9.06
CA VAL A 214 -8.50 5.10 8.14
C VAL A 214 -7.38 6.12 8.12
N VAL A 215 -6.14 5.64 8.08
CA VAL A 215 -5.01 6.51 7.76
C VAL A 215 -4.98 6.70 6.25
N ALA A 216 -5.52 7.84 5.80
CA ALA A 216 -5.50 8.23 4.41
C ALA A 216 -4.08 8.67 3.99
N VAL A 217 -3.54 8.07 2.93
CA VAL A 217 -2.17 8.34 2.47
C VAL A 217 -2.19 8.97 1.08
N GLY A 218 -1.79 10.23 1.00
CA GLY A 218 -1.60 10.93 -0.26
C GLY A 218 -0.24 10.66 -0.90
N GLY A 219 0.03 11.31 -2.03
CA GLY A 219 1.30 11.18 -2.74
C GLY A 219 2.08 12.50 -2.81
N THR A 220 3.39 12.36 -2.96
CA THR A 220 4.35 13.45 -3.13
C THR A 220 5.32 13.13 -4.26
N VAL A 221 5.97 14.16 -4.80
CA VAL A 221 7.07 14.01 -5.75
C VAL A 221 8.38 14.23 -5.00
N LEU A 222 9.21 13.18 -4.98
CA LEU A 222 10.57 13.25 -4.44
C LEU A 222 11.55 13.59 -5.57
N THR A 223 12.21 14.73 -5.46
CA THR A 223 13.24 15.17 -6.41
C THR A 223 14.61 15.06 -5.76
N VAL A 224 15.54 14.39 -6.44
CA VAL A 224 16.94 14.28 -6.03
C VAL A 224 17.81 15.08 -6.99
N ASP A 225 18.46 16.12 -6.48
CA ASP A 225 19.49 16.84 -7.22
C ASP A 225 20.73 15.95 -7.35
N SER A 226 21.10 15.59 -8.57
CA SER A 226 22.20 14.67 -8.83
C SER A 226 23.58 15.24 -8.46
N ALA A 227 23.73 16.57 -8.47
CA ALA A 227 24.98 17.28 -8.19
C ALA A 227 25.15 17.57 -6.70
N SER A 228 24.13 18.13 -6.05
CA SER A 228 24.19 18.49 -4.63
C SER A 228 23.78 17.35 -3.70
N LYS A 229 23.15 16.30 -4.22
CA LYS A 229 22.47 15.24 -3.46
C LYS A 229 21.35 15.76 -2.56
N ALA A 230 20.92 17.01 -2.76
CA ALA A 230 19.77 17.56 -2.07
C ALA A 230 18.51 16.79 -2.47
N VAL A 231 17.65 16.50 -1.49
CA VAL A 231 16.37 15.85 -1.70
C VAL A 231 15.26 16.82 -1.31
N ALA A 232 14.27 16.99 -2.17
CA ALA A 232 13.10 17.81 -1.94
C ALA A 232 11.83 16.99 -2.15
N GLU A 233 10.85 17.17 -1.28
CA GLU A 233 9.53 16.57 -1.39
C GLU A 233 8.52 17.68 -1.68
N GLN A 234 7.70 17.49 -2.71
CA GLN A 234 6.68 18.44 -3.15
C GLN A 234 5.33 17.73 -3.32
N GLU A 235 4.25 18.50 -3.35
CA GLU A 235 2.93 17.98 -3.67
C GLU A 235 2.96 17.20 -4.99
N TRP A 236 2.35 16.01 -5.01
CA TRP A 236 2.03 15.34 -6.25
C TRP A 236 0.67 15.87 -6.75
N PRO A 237 0.59 16.50 -7.94
CA PRO A 237 -0.65 17.12 -8.40
C PRO A 237 -1.82 16.14 -8.59
N LEU A 238 -1.52 14.84 -8.69
CA LEU A 238 -2.52 13.79 -8.80
C LEU A 238 -2.93 13.20 -7.45
N SER A 239 -2.27 13.57 -6.35
CA SER A 239 -2.71 13.20 -5.01
C SER A 239 -4.10 13.75 -4.76
N VAL A 240 -5.06 12.88 -4.51
CA VAL A 240 -6.40 13.30 -4.13
C VAL A 240 -6.37 13.88 -2.71
N GLY A 241 -7.00 15.03 -2.54
CA GLY A 241 -7.33 15.62 -1.25
C GLY A 241 -8.78 16.08 -1.24
N GLY A 242 -9.40 16.14 -0.07
CA GLY A 242 -10.80 16.54 0.08
C GLY A 242 -11.29 16.40 1.51
N TRP A 243 -12.60 16.54 1.70
CA TRP A 243 -13.25 16.34 3.00
C TRP A 243 -14.48 15.44 2.89
N SER A 244 -14.75 14.67 3.94
CA SER A 244 -15.99 13.91 4.03
C SER A 244 -17.17 14.83 4.29
N VAL A 245 -18.29 14.61 3.59
CA VAL A 245 -19.60 15.20 3.92
C VAL A 245 -20.49 14.23 4.70
N ALA A 246 -20.08 12.96 4.80
CA ALA A 246 -20.81 11.90 5.48
C ALA A 246 -20.38 11.74 6.94
N TYR A 247 -19.14 12.09 7.26
CA TYR A 247 -18.57 11.95 8.60
C TYR A 247 -18.09 13.30 9.12
N PRO A 248 -18.33 13.64 10.40
CA PRO A 248 -17.80 14.86 11.00
C PRO A 248 -16.27 14.77 11.15
N SER A 249 -15.61 15.93 11.23
CA SER A 249 -14.19 15.99 11.58
C SER A 249 -13.94 15.31 12.93
N PRO A 250 -12.98 14.39 13.02
CA PRO A 250 -12.59 13.79 14.30
C PRO A 250 -11.97 14.82 15.25
N ALA A 251 -11.96 14.50 16.54
CA ALA A 251 -11.49 15.42 17.59
C ALA A 251 -9.97 15.37 17.84
N TYR A 252 -9.24 14.46 17.17
CA TYR A 252 -7.80 14.26 17.34
C TYR A 252 -6.96 15.23 16.50
#